data_AF-A0A921GQN5-F1
#
_entry.id   AF-A0A921GQN5-F1
#
_cell.length_a   1.000
_cell.length_b   1.000
_cell.length_c   1.000
_cell.angle_alpha   90.00
_cell.angle_beta   90.00
_cell.angle_gamma   90.00
#
_symmetry.space_group_name_H-M   'P 1'
#
loop_
_entity.id
_entity.type
_entity.pdbx_description
1 polymer ?
#
loop_
_entity_poly.entity_id
_entity_poly.type
_entity_poly.pdbx_seq_one_letter_code
_entity_poly.pdbx_strand_id
1 'polypeptide(L)'
;MLEVEARRYPSPEALADGLGGSVSISTVLIPQGCTDGFTEAYYGRPEHLLDAEAQRACSAWSLVEPAVIDRFTRELAGDLLDGTWDARHGALRTLPCYEGSLVLLVAEP
;
A
#
# COMPACT_ATOMS: atom_id res chain seq x y z
N MET A 1 -9.08 -0.64 -1.75
CA MET A 1 -8.21 0.04 -2.73
C MET A 1 -7.19 -0.93 -3.30
N LEU A 2 -6.28 -1.50 -2.51
CA LEU A 2 -5.28 -2.47 -3.00
C LEU A 2 -5.88 -3.66 -3.76
N GLU A 3 -7.01 -4.21 -3.30
CA GLU A 3 -7.73 -5.27 -4.03
C GLU A 3 -8.28 -4.82 -5.39
N VAL A 4 -8.65 -3.54 -5.53
CA VAL A 4 -9.15 -2.98 -6.81
C VAL A 4 -8.00 -2.86 -7.79
N GLU A 5 -6.82 -2.45 -7.32
CA GLU A 5 -5.61 -2.39 -8.13
C GLU A 5 -5.09 -3.77 -8.52
N ALA A 6 -5.00 -4.71 -7.57
CA ALA A 6 -4.49 -6.04 -7.79
C ALA A 6 -5.22 -6.78 -8.93
N ARG A 7 -6.54 -6.58 -9.05
CA ARG A 7 -7.35 -7.18 -10.13
C ARG A 7 -7.01 -6.68 -11.54
N ARG A 8 -6.27 -5.57 -11.66
CA ARG A 8 -5.87 -4.99 -12.95
C ARG A 8 -4.49 -5.47 -13.40
N TYR A 9 -3.69 -6.01 -12.49
CA TYR A 9 -2.34 -6.44 -12.79
C TYR A 9 -2.29 -7.93 -13.14
N PRO A 10 -1.41 -8.32 -14.09
CA PRO A 10 -1.10 -9.73 -14.30
C PRO A 10 -0.53 -10.35 -13.02
N SER A 11 -0.70 -11.66 -12.86
CA SER A 11 -0.07 -12.35 -11.74
C SER A 11 1.47 -12.33 -11.89
N PRO A 12 2.22 -12.48 -10.78
CA PRO A 12 3.69 -12.57 -10.85
C PRO A 12 4.16 -13.68 -11.80
N GLU A 13 3.43 -14.79 -11.90
CA GLU A 13 3.73 -15.89 -12.83
C GLU A 13 3.56 -15.46 -14.29
N ALA A 14 2.47 -14.75 -14.61
CA ALA A 14 2.26 -14.23 -15.96
C ALA A 14 3.32 -13.19 -16.36
N LEU A 15 3.83 -12.41 -15.40
CA LEU A 15 4.97 -11.52 -15.62
C LEU A 15 6.27 -12.30 -15.84
N ALA A 16 6.53 -13.35 -15.05
CA ALA A 16 7.70 -14.20 -15.19
C ALA A 16 7.73 -14.90 -16.55
N ASP A 17 6.60 -15.47 -16.98
CA ASP A 17 6.45 -16.10 -18.30
C ASP A 17 6.74 -15.11 -19.44
N GLY A 18 6.30 -13.85 -19.29
CA GLY A 18 6.54 -12.79 -20.27
C GLY A 18 7.99 -12.30 -20.33
N LEU A 19 8.73 -12.33 -19.21
CA LEU A 19 10.13 -11.91 -19.15
C LEU A 19 11.07 -12.95 -19.79
N GLY A 20 10.74 -14.24 -19.68
CA GLY A 20 11.56 -15.35 -20.17
C GLY A 20 12.85 -15.55 -19.35
N GLY A 21 13.58 -16.62 -19.67
CA GLY A 21 14.78 -17.02 -18.91
C GLY A 21 14.43 -17.63 -17.54
N SER A 22 15.40 -17.63 -16.62
CA SER A 22 15.15 -18.01 -15.23
C SER A 22 14.73 -16.79 -14.43
N VAL A 23 13.48 -16.79 -13.93
CA VAL A 23 12.95 -15.67 -13.15
C VAL A 23 12.92 -16.01 -11.67
N SER A 24 13.55 -15.17 -10.86
CA SER A 24 13.40 -15.18 -9.41
C SER A 24 12.42 -14.10 -8.97
N ILE A 25 11.58 -14.43 -7.99
CA ILE A 25 10.58 -13.51 -7.42
C ILE A 25 10.88 -13.40 -5.93
N SER A 26 10.97 -12.18 -5.42
CA SER A 26 11.20 -11.91 -4.00
C SER A 26 10.31 -10.77 -3.50
N THR A 27 9.90 -10.85 -2.24
CA THR A 27 9.13 -9.79 -1.57
C THR A 27 10.01 -8.58 -1.31
N VAL A 28 9.48 -7.38 -1.54
CA VAL A 28 10.15 -6.12 -1.21
C VAL A 28 9.56 -5.57 0.07
N LEU A 29 10.37 -5.55 1.13
CA LEU A 29 9.97 -4.97 2.41
C LEU A 29 9.88 -3.45 2.31
N ILE A 30 8.83 -2.89 2.89
CA ILE A 30 8.56 -1.46 2.94
C ILE A 30 9.09 -0.91 4.28
N PRO A 31 10.12 -0.05 4.28
CA PRO A 31 10.64 0.53 5.52
C PRO A 31 9.62 1.47 6.18
N GLN A 32 9.61 1.53 7.51
CA GLN A 32 8.72 2.41 8.30
C GLN A 32 8.77 3.89 7.86
N GLY A 33 9.94 4.35 7.43
CA GLY A 33 10.19 5.70 6.95
C GLY A 33 10.06 5.90 5.43
N CYS A 34 9.48 4.94 4.68
CA CYS A 34 9.39 5.03 3.22
C CYS A 34 8.72 6.36 2.76
N THR A 35 9.36 7.10 1.88
CA THR A 35 8.90 8.43 1.41
C THR A 35 8.32 8.41 0.00
N ASP A 36 8.21 7.23 -0.62
CA ASP A 36 7.79 7.06 -2.02
C ASP A 36 6.30 7.36 -2.24
N GLY A 37 5.51 7.35 -1.16
CA GLY A 37 4.17 7.95 -1.15
C GLY A 37 3.03 7.11 -1.71
N PHE A 38 3.27 5.84 -2.06
CA PHE A 38 2.20 4.87 -2.31
C PHE A 38 1.53 4.43 -1.01
N THR A 39 0.29 3.93 -1.09
CA THR A 39 -0.57 3.71 0.10
C THR A 39 0.06 2.84 1.18
N GLU A 40 0.71 1.73 0.83
CA GLU A 40 1.34 0.84 1.83
C GLU A 40 2.61 1.45 2.45
N ALA A 41 3.21 2.51 1.88
CA ALA A 41 4.31 3.24 2.50
C ALA A 41 3.93 3.93 3.83
N TYR A 42 2.62 4.08 4.07
CA TYR A 42 2.06 4.72 5.25
C TYR A 42 1.54 3.72 6.31
N TYR A 43 1.89 2.43 6.21
CA TYR A 43 1.35 1.36 7.09
C TYR A 43 1.42 1.67 8.61
N GLY A 44 2.49 2.33 9.06
CA GLY A 44 2.71 2.73 10.46
C GLY A 44 2.49 4.22 10.74
N ARG A 45 2.03 4.98 9.73
CA ARG A 45 1.80 6.43 9.80
C ARG A 45 0.49 6.78 9.09
N PRO A 46 -0.64 6.26 9.59
CA PRO A 46 -1.95 6.39 8.95
C PRO A 46 -2.39 7.84 8.72
N GLU A 47 -1.83 8.80 9.44
CA GLU A 47 -2.12 10.22 9.29
C GLU A 47 -1.82 10.73 7.87
N HIS A 48 -0.81 10.17 7.20
CA HIS A 48 -0.50 10.52 5.82
C HIS A 48 -1.57 10.09 4.82
N LEU A 49 -2.40 9.09 5.17
CA LEU A 49 -3.54 8.69 4.34
C LEU A 49 -4.68 9.71 4.37
N LEU A 50 -4.67 10.67 5.29
CA LEU A 50 -5.62 11.78 5.36
C LEU A 50 -5.16 13.01 4.56
N ASP A 51 -3.91 13.03 4.11
CA ASP A 51 -3.39 14.13 3.30
C ASP A 51 -4.01 14.06 1.89
N ALA A 52 -4.78 15.08 1.54
CA ALA A 52 -5.43 15.19 0.23
C ALA A 52 -4.43 15.22 -0.94
N GLU A 53 -3.18 15.64 -0.72
CA GLU A 53 -2.13 15.54 -1.73
C GLU A 53 -1.64 14.09 -1.88
N ALA A 54 -1.44 13.37 -0.79
CA ALA A 54 -1.08 11.95 -0.82
C ALA A 54 -2.18 11.08 -1.47
N GLN A 55 -3.45 11.37 -1.17
CA GLN A 55 -4.59 10.71 -1.81
C GLN A 55 -4.64 10.99 -3.32
N ARG A 56 -4.31 12.21 -3.76
CA ARG A 56 -4.29 12.57 -5.19
C ARG A 56 -3.07 12.01 -5.92
N ALA A 57 -1.93 11.91 -5.24
CA ALA A 57 -0.68 11.43 -5.83
C ALA A 57 -0.71 9.93 -6.14
N CYS A 58 -1.49 9.15 -5.40
CA CYS A 58 -1.61 7.72 -5.62
C CYS A 58 -2.77 7.41 -6.59
N SER A 59 -2.42 7.02 -7.82
CA SER A 59 -3.37 6.78 -8.94
C SER A 59 -4.47 5.75 -8.61
N ALA A 60 -4.20 4.85 -7.67
CA ALA A 60 -5.12 3.92 -7.04
C ALA A 60 -6.42 4.57 -6.56
N TRP A 61 -6.31 5.73 -5.92
CA TRP A 61 -7.43 6.42 -5.28
C TRP A 61 -8.40 6.99 -6.31
N SER A 62 -7.90 7.33 -7.50
CA SER A 62 -8.76 7.76 -8.62
C SER A 62 -9.67 6.64 -9.14
N LEU A 63 -9.44 5.38 -8.74
CA LEU A 63 -10.27 4.22 -9.10
C LEU A 63 -11.36 3.93 -8.07
N VAL A 64 -11.37 4.66 -6.95
CA VAL A 64 -12.32 4.49 -5.86
C VAL A 64 -13.37 5.60 -5.93
N GLU A 65 -14.63 5.27 -5.71
CA GLU A 65 -15.70 6.28 -5.71
C GLU A 65 -15.46 7.36 -4.65
N PRO A 66 -15.70 8.66 -4.96
CA PRO A 66 -15.45 9.76 -4.01
C PRO A 66 -16.13 9.56 -2.65
N ALA A 67 -17.36 9.02 -2.63
CA ALA A 67 -18.09 8.75 -1.40
C ALA A 67 -17.39 7.72 -0.48
N VAL A 68 -16.66 6.77 -1.05
CA VAL A 68 -15.88 5.78 -0.30
C VAL A 68 -14.62 6.43 0.29
N ILE A 69 -13.95 7.31 -0.46
CA ILE A 69 -12.78 8.07 0.01
C ILE A 69 -13.20 9.00 1.16
N ASP A 70 -14.32 9.71 1.02
CA ASP A 70 -14.85 10.59 2.05
C ASP A 70 -15.21 9.82 3.33
N ARG A 71 -15.83 8.64 3.19
CA ARG A 71 -16.14 7.77 4.33
C ARG A 71 -14.87 7.30 5.01
N PHE A 72 -13.92 6.76 4.25
CA PHE A 72 -12.63 6.31 4.76
C PHE A 72 -11.90 7.43 5.52
N THR A 73 -11.84 8.63 4.95
CA THR A 73 -11.17 9.79 5.55
C THR A 73 -11.82 10.18 6.87
N ARG A 74 -13.17 10.21 6.94
CA ARG A 74 -13.89 10.54 8.19
C ARG A 74 -13.69 9.48 9.27
N GLU A 75 -13.80 8.20 8.91
CA GLU A 75 -13.66 7.09 9.85
C GLU A 75 -12.24 7.03 10.41
N LEU A 76 -11.23 7.11 9.53
CA LEU A 76 -9.83 7.10 9.96
C LEU A 76 -9.49 8.33 10.82
N ALA A 77 -9.98 9.51 10.48
CA ALA A 77 -9.80 10.70 11.31
C ALA A 77 -10.43 10.53 12.70
N GLY A 78 -11.62 9.92 12.78
CA GLY A 78 -12.27 9.60 14.06
C GLY A 78 -11.45 8.61 14.89
N ASP A 79 -11.06 7.48 14.28
CA ASP A 79 -10.29 6.43 14.95
C ASP A 79 -8.91 6.90 15.43
N LEU A 80 -8.30 7.87 14.74
CA LEU A 80 -7.05 8.49 15.16
C LEU A 80 -7.25 9.49 16.30
N LEU A 81 -8.36 10.23 16.30
CA LEU A 81 -8.69 11.20 17.35
C LEU A 81 -9.02 10.52 18.67
N ASP A 82 -9.74 9.40 18.66
CA ASP A 82 -10.14 8.68 19.86
C ASP A 82 -9.19 7.54 20.26
N GLY A 83 -8.15 7.28 19.46
CA GLY A 83 -7.14 6.25 19.70
C GLY A 83 -7.58 4.83 19.35
N THR A 84 -8.75 4.63 18.74
CA THR A 84 -9.23 3.33 18.26
C THR A 84 -8.24 2.69 17.30
N TRP A 85 -7.64 3.49 16.40
CA TRP A 85 -6.64 2.98 15.47
C TRP A 85 -5.40 2.47 16.22
N ASP A 86 -4.90 3.24 17.17
CA ASP A 86 -3.72 2.87 17.96
C ASP A 86 -3.94 1.63 18.83
N ALA A 87 -5.14 1.50 19.41
CA ALA A 87 -5.51 0.32 20.17
C ALA A 87 -5.52 -0.96 19.32
N ARG A 88 -5.89 -0.87 18.03
CA ARG A 88 -5.97 -2.01 17.11
C ARG A 88 -4.67 -2.28 16.35
N HIS A 89 -3.97 -1.22 15.96
CA HIS A 89 -2.91 -1.26 14.96
C HIS A 89 -1.62 -0.57 15.41
N GLY A 90 -1.55 -0.06 16.65
CA GLY A 90 -0.40 0.70 17.16
C GLY A 90 0.95 -0.03 17.06
N ALA A 91 0.96 -1.36 17.04
CA ALA A 91 2.17 -2.15 16.80
C ALA A 91 2.84 -1.80 15.45
N LEU A 92 2.05 -1.45 14.42
CA LEU A 92 2.56 -1.05 13.10
C LEU A 92 3.41 0.21 13.15
N ARG A 93 3.17 1.11 14.13
CA ARG A 93 3.99 2.32 14.29
C ARG A 93 5.44 2.01 14.64
N THR A 94 5.71 0.86 15.25
CA THR A 94 7.06 0.46 15.69
C THR A 94 7.67 -0.65 14.84
N LEU A 95 6.89 -1.20 13.92
CA LEU A 95 7.34 -2.23 13.01
C LEU A 95 8.39 -1.60 12.06
N PRO A 96 9.62 -2.13 11.95
CA PRO A 96 10.68 -1.51 11.15
C PRO A 96 10.44 -1.65 9.64
N CYS A 97 9.86 -2.79 9.25
CA CYS A 97 9.59 -3.15 7.86
C CYS A 97 8.24 -3.85 7.76
N TYR A 98 7.47 -3.50 6.73
CA TYR A 98 6.20 -4.13 6.41
C TYR A 98 6.34 -4.95 5.12
N GLU A 99 5.88 -6.19 5.15
CA GLU A 99 5.75 -7.02 3.95
C GLU A 99 4.37 -6.74 3.34
N GLY A 100 4.36 -5.92 2.29
CA GLY A 100 3.16 -5.51 1.57
C GLY A 100 3.03 -6.20 0.21
N SER A 101 2.36 -5.53 -0.73
CA SER A 101 2.11 -6.07 -2.08
C SER A 101 3.30 -6.02 -3.04
N LEU A 102 4.40 -5.36 -2.66
CA LEU A 102 5.56 -5.18 -3.53
C LEU A 102 6.37 -6.47 -3.70
N VAL A 103 6.64 -6.81 -4.95
CA VAL A 103 7.53 -7.91 -5.35
C VAL A 103 8.53 -7.44 -6.39
N LEU A 104 9.74 -7.98 -6.31
CA LEU A 104 10.81 -7.80 -7.30
C LEU A 104 10.95 -9.09 -8.11
N LEU A 105 10.83 -8.96 -9.43
CA LEU A 105 11.10 -10.02 -10.38
C LEU A 105 12.45 -9.72 -11.06
N VAL A 106 13.35 -10.70 -11.06
CA VAL A 106 14.65 -10.62 -11.75
C VAL A 106 14.76 -11.78 -12.72
N ALA A 107 14.93 -11.47 -14.00
CA ALA A 107 15.13 -12.44 -15.07
C ALA A 107 16.61 -12.55 -15.44
N GLU A 108 17.14 -13.77 -15.45
CA GLU A 108 18.49 -14.10 -15.88
C GLU A 108 18.46 -14.94 -17.17
N PRO A 109 19.42 -14.74 -18.11
CA PRO A 109 19.44 -15.42 -19.40
C PRO A 109 19.51 -16.95 -19.34
#